data_AF-A0A9N9XEI6-F1
#
_entry.id   AF-A0A9N9XEI6-F1
#
_cell.length_a   1.000
_cell.length_b   1.000
_cell.length_c   1.000
_cell.angle_alpha   90.00
_cell.angle_beta   90.00
_cell.angle_gamma   90.00
#
_symmetry.space_group_name_H-M   'P 1'
#
loop_
_entity.id
_entity.type
_entity.pdbx_description
1 polymer ?
#
loop_
_entity_poly.entity_id
_entity_poly.type
_entity_poly.pdbx_seq_one_letter_code
_entity_poly.pdbx_strand_id
1 'polypeptide(L)'
;MNSHKSLSSFSWGADEESLLKLYRALIRSTLDYGSIIYMTSSSYLLKSLNTIQNTFLRLCLSAFKSSPAKSPAKKPSLHLRRQQLLLSYFARILANPINPVINVINPIEPPPANASDQSLTLPQILSPLLDSINLSNTTSIYTPKTAPWMHNLPIINTGLCRFDKTETPNSILRKSFQNILNLMEFYTPMRPKMKTVVALLWPH
;
A
#
# COMPACT_ATOMS: atom_id res chain seq x y z
N MET A 1 -8.33 1.00 32.64
CA MET A 1 -8.08 -0.43 32.29
C MET A 1 -7.54 -0.48 30.87
N ASN A 2 -6.31 -0.96 30.69
CA ASN A 2 -5.67 -0.98 29.37
C ASN A 2 -6.16 -2.22 28.59
N SER A 3 -6.98 -2.02 27.57
CA SER A 3 -7.63 -3.04 26.73
C SER A 3 -6.68 -4.13 26.22
N HIS A 4 -5.44 -3.76 25.87
CA HIS A 4 -4.45 -4.71 25.35
C HIS A 4 -3.94 -5.72 26.37
N LYS A 5 -3.93 -5.41 27.68
CA LYS A 5 -3.52 -6.36 28.73
C LYS A 5 -4.58 -7.43 29.00
N SER A 6 -5.85 -7.08 28.83
CA SER A 6 -6.98 -8.01 29.00
C SER A 6 -6.94 -9.12 27.95
N LEU A 7 -6.63 -8.75 26.70
CA LEU A 7 -6.57 -9.67 25.56
C LEU A 7 -5.33 -10.57 25.55
N SER A 8 -4.29 -10.23 26.30
CA SER A 8 -3.06 -11.03 26.41
C SER A 8 -3.09 -12.07 27.53
N SER A 9 -4.17 -12.13 28.32
CA SER A 9 -4.29 -13.12 29.40
C SER A 9 -4.69 -14.48 28.82
N PHE A 10 -3.86 -15.49 29.11
CA PHE A 10 -3.97 -16.86 28.59
C PHE A 10 -5.25 -17.59 29.03
N SER A 11 -6.05 -17.01 29.95
CA SER A 11 -7.27 -17.66 30.45
C SER A 11 -8.47 -17.53 29.51
N TRP A 12 -8.37 -16.76 28.43
CA TRP A 12 -9.51 -16.47 27.52
C TRP A 12 -9.42 -17.12 26.13
N GLY A 13 -8.47 -18.02 25.87
CA GLY A 13 -8.47 -18.80 24.62
C GLY A 13 -8.37 -17.96 23.35
N ALA A 14 -7.68 -16.81 23.39
CA ALA A 14 -7.50 -15.96 22.24
C ALA A 14 -6.77 -16.72 21.11
N ASP A 15 -7.48 -16.90 19.99
CA ASP A 15 -6.98 -17.57 18.80
C ASP A 15 -5.75 -16.86 18.21
N GLU A 16 -4.74 -17.64 17.78
CA GLU A 16 -3.48 -17.15 17.21
C GLU A 16 -3.74 -16.20 16.03
N GLU A 17 -4.73 -16.52 15.19
CA GLU A 17 -5.06 -15.72 14.02
C GLU A 17 -5.58 -14.33 14.43
N SER A 18 -6.39 -14.27 15.49
CA SER A 18 -6.93 -13.03 16.05
C SER A 18 -5.83 -12.15 16.65
N LEU A 19 -4.88 -12.74 17.37
CA LEU A 19 -3.70 -12.05 17.88
C LEU A 19 -2.80 -11.53 16.75
N LEU A 20 -2.61 -12.33 15.69
CA LEU A 20 -1.86 -11.91 14.51
C LEU A 20 -2.53 -10.77 13.75
N LYS A 21 -3.87 -10.77 13.66
CA LYS A 21 -4.65 -9.65 13.09
C LYS A 21 -4.42 -8.38 13.91
N LEU A 22 -4.48 -8.47 15.23
CA LEU A 22 -4.25 -7.33 16.14
C LEU A 22 -2.80 -6.80 16.04
N TYR A 23 -1.82 -7.70 15.95
CA TYR A 23 -0.42 -7.33 15.70
C TYR A 23 -0.27 -6.53 14.39
N ARG A 24 -0.90 -7.00 13.30
CA ARG A 24 -0.85 -6.32 12.00
C ARG A 24 -1.52 -4.94 12.06
N ALA A 25 -2.66 -4.84 12.74
CA ALA A 25 -3.46 -3.63 12.80
C ALA A 25 -2.83 -2.51 13.64
N LEU A 26 -2.07 -2.84 14.69
CA LEU A 26 -1.54 -1.86 15.65
C LEU A 26 -0.03 -1.70 15.59
N ILE A 27 0.70 -2.80 15.76
CA ILE A 27 2.16 -2.75 15.88
C ILE A 27 2.80 -2.67 14.50
N ARG A 28 2.33 -3.49 13.54
CA ARG A 28 2.90 -3.45 12.21
C ARG A 28 2.57 -2.15 11.48
N SER A 29 1.35 -1.64 11.63
CA SER A 29 0.94 -0.37 11.03
C SER A 29 1.78 0.82 11.54
N THR A 30 2.07 0.88 12.84
CA THR A 30 2.93 1.93 13.42
C THR A 30 4.38 1.82 12.95
N LEU A 31 4.93 0.59 12.91
CA LEU A 31 6.29 0.34 12.38
C LEU A 31 6.42 0.66 10.88
N ASP A 32 5.40 0.32 10.09
CA ASP A 32 5.36 0.59 8.65
C ASP A 32 5.17 2.10 8.39
N TYR A 33 4.41 2.84 9.21
CA TYR A 33 4.25 4.29 9.09
C TYR A 33 5.59 5.04 9.29
N GLY A 34 6.35 4.67 10.32
CA GLY A 34 7.65 5.28 10.62
C GLY A 34 8.81 4.74 9.78
N SER A 35 8.58 3.83 8.83
CA SER A 35 9.65 3.06 8.16
C SER A 35 10.69 3.92 7.47
N ILE A 36 10.28 5.07 6.92
CA ILE A 36 11.14 6.02 6.20
C ILE A 36 12.16 6.65 7.17
N ILE A 37 11.68 7.08 8.35
CA ILE A 37 12.50 7.71 9.40
C ILE A 37 13.40 6.67 10.08
N TYR A 38 12.87 5.46 10.30
CA TYR A 38 13.65 4.38 10.91
C TYR A 38 14.81 3.91 10.05
N MET A 39 14.79 4.19 8.73
CA MET A 39 15.89 3.78 7.86
C MET A 39 17.19 4.54 8.16
N THR A 40 17.09 5.82 8.52
CA THR A 40 18.25 6.66 8.89
C THR A 40 18.60 6.57 10.38
N SER A 41 17.85 5.79 11.15
CA SER A 41 18.04 5.69 12.60
C SER A 41 19.24 4.84 12.99
N SER A 42 19.80 5.11 14.17
CA SER A 42 20.91 4.35 14.75
C SER A 42 20.61 2.85 14.90
N SER A 43 21.66 2.04 14.77
CA SER A 43 21.60 0.58 14.95
C SER A 43 21.00 0.15 16.29
N TYR A 44 21.17 0.95 17.35
CA TYR A 44 20.56 0.71 18.65
C TYR A 44 19.03 0.78 18.60
N LEU A 45 18.48 1.83 17.97
CA LEU A 45 17.04 1.99 17.80
C LEU A 45 16.48 0.86 16.93
N LEU A 46 17.17 0.50 15.85
CA LEU A 46 16.79 -0.61 14.98
C LEU A 46 16.74 -1.96 15.73
N LYS A 47 17.69 -2.21 16.64
CA LYS A 47 17.68 -3.39 17.51
C LYS A 47 16.47 -3.38 18.44
N SER A 48 16.14 -2.24 19.03
CA SER A 48 14.96 -2.09 19.88
C SER A 48 13.65 -2.40 19.13
N LEU A 49 13.49 -1.86 17.90
CA LEU A 49 12.32 -2.14 17.06
C LEU A 49 12.20 -3.63 16.71
N ASN A 50 13.32 -4.29 16.39
CA ASN A 50 13.34 -5.73 16.14
C ASN A 50 12.95 -6.53 17.39
N THR A 51 13.41 -6.12 18.57
CA THR A 51 13.02 -6.73 19.85
C THR A 51 11.52 -6.62 20.06
N ILE A 52 10.92 -5.44 19.87
CA ILE A 52 9.47 -5.21 19.98
C ILE A 52 8.70 -6.10 19.00
N GLN A 53 9.08 -6.14 17.73
CA GLN A 53 8.42 -7.01 16.76
C GLN A 53 8.49 -8.48 17.19
N ASN A 54 9.67 -8.95 17.61
CA ASN A 54 9.88 -10.35 17.97
C ASN A 54 9.16 -10.73 19.26
N THR A 55 9.05 -9.84 20.26
CA THR A 55 8.28 -10.09 21.48
C THR A 55 6.80 -10.28 21.15
N PHE A 56 6.21 -9.41 20.33
CA PHE A 56 4.82 -9.55 19.93
C PHE A 56 4.55 -10.78 19.06
N LEU A 57 5.45 -11.09 18.11
CA LEU A 57 5.30 -12.30 17.30
C LEU A 57 5.35 -13.56 18.17
N ARG A 58 6.24 -13.62 19.17
CA ARG A 58 6.28 -14.73 20.14
C ARG A 58 4.98 -14.84 20.95
N LEU A 59 4.43 -13.72 21.40
CA LEU A 59 3.15 -13.69 22.11
C LEU A 59 2.00 -14.20 21.24
N CYS A 60 1.96 -13.81 19.95
CA CYS A 60 0.89 -14.24 19.05
C CYS A 60 0.98 -15.73 18.73
N LEU A 61 2.19 -16.22 18.44
CA LEU A 61 2.45 -17.60 17.99
C LEU A 61 2.48 -18.62 19.15
N SER A 62 2.20 -18.18 20.38
CA SER A 62 2.35 -18.98 21.61
C SER A 62 3.70 -19.73 21.68
N ALA A 63 4.74 -19.18 21.06
CA ALA A 63 6.03 -19.84 20.95
C ALA A 63 6.78 -19.71 22.28
N PHE A 64 7.44 -20.79 22.72
CA PHE A 64 8.21 -20.80 23.96
C PHE A 64 9.20 -19.62 24.03
N LYS A 65 9.34 -19.03 25.23
CA LYS A 65 10.23 -17.89 25.51
C LYS A 65 11.69 -18.14 25.08
N SER A 66 12.10 -19.41 24.93
CA SER A 66 13.44 -19.88 24.57
C SER A 66 13.67 -20.11 23.06
N SER A 67 12.69 -19.87 22.17
CA SER A 67 12.92 -20.06 20.74
C SER A 67 13.94 -19.03 20.21
N PRO A 68 14.99 -19.46 19.46
CA PRO A 68 16.00 -18.55 18.92
C PRO A 68 15.35 -17.50 18.01
N ALA A 69 15.87 -16.26 18.02
CA ALA A 69 15.32 -15.13 17.27
C ALA A 69 15.17 -15.38 15.74
N LYS A 70 15.81 -16.43 15.20
CA LYS A 70 15.71 -16.87 13.80
C LYS A 70 14.50 -17.76 13.48
N SER A 71 13.72 -18.19 14.48
CA SER A 71 12.54 -19.04 14.35
C SER A 71 11.48 -18.49 15.31
N PRO A 72 10.46 -17.71 14.85
CA PRO A 72 9.37 -18.27 14.04
C PRO A 72 8.64 -17.31 13.06
N ALA A 73 8.04 -17.90 12.02
CA ALA A 73 7.21 -17.32 10.95
C ALA A 73 7.93 -16.78 9.70
N LYS A 74 7.44 -17.21 8.53
CA LYS A 74 7.78 -16.83 7.14
C LYS A 74 7.52 -15.33 6.83
N LYS A 75 7.81 -14.42 7.76
CA LYS A 75 7.61 -12.98 7.58
C LYS A 75 8.95 -12.35 7.22
N PRO A 76 8.98 -11.46 6.22
CA PRO A 76 10.21 -10.75 5.87
C PRO A 76 10.74 -9.98 7.07
N SER A 77 12.06 -9.93 7.20
CA SER A 77 12.73 -9.14 8.23
C SER A 77 12.22 -7.70 8.20
N LEU A 78 12.16 -7.04 9.37
CA LEU A 78 11.75 -5.63 9.46
C LEU A 78 12.60 -4.76 8.51
N HIS A 79 13.88 -5.10 8.35
CA HIS A 79 14.79 -4.47 7.41
C HIS A 79 14.31 -4.53 5.95
N LEU A 80 14.06 -5.73 5.43
CA LEU A 80 13.59 -5.91 4.05
C LEU A 80 12.25 -5.21 3.82
N ARG A 81 11.35 -5.25 4.80
CA ARG A 81 10.09 -4.52 4.72
C ARG A 81 10.32 -3.02 4.60
N ARG A 82 11.17 -2.44 5.45
CA ARG A 82 11.47 -1.00 5.39
C ARG A 82 12.05 -0.62 4.04
N GLN A 83 12.94 -1.44 3.46
CA GLN A 83 13.50 -1.19 2.14
C GLN A 83 12.42 -1.20 1.06
N GLN A 84 11.51 -2.17 1.08
CA GLN A 84 10.37 -2.22 0.15
C GLN A 84 9.45 -1.00 0.25
N LEU A 85 9.13 -0.57 1.48
CA LEU A 85 8.29 0.61 1.73
C LEU A 85 8.98 1.89 1.28
N LEU A 86 10.27 2.02 1.58
CA LEU A 86 11.11 3.14 1.17
C LEU A 86 11.14 3.26 -0.36
N LEU A 87 11.45 2.17 -1.05
CA LEU A 87 11.46 2.12 -2.51
C LEU A 87 10.10 2.50 -3.11
N SER A 88 9.02 1.91 -2.59
CA SER A 88 7.67 2.19 -3.09
C SER A 88 7.31 3.66 -2.92
N TYR A 89 7.72 4.26 -1.79
CA TYR A 89 7.54 5.69 -1.53
C TYR A 89 8.32 6.56 -2.52
N PHE A 90 9.61 6.26 -2.75
CA PHE A 90 10.42 7.02 -3.70
C PHE A 90 9.99 6.84 -5.14
N ALA A 91 9.60 5.63 -5.56
CA ALA A 91 9.03 5.41 -6.88
C ALA A 91 7.80 6.30 -7.13
N ARG A 92 6.95 6.49 -6.10
CA ARG A 92 5.80 7.40 -6.19
C ARG A 92 6.20 8.88 -6.25
N ILE A 93 7.25 9.27 -5.54
CA ILE A 93 7.79 10.64 -5.61
C ILE A 93 8.38 10.92 -6.98
N LEU A 94 9.21 10.03 -7.51
CA LEU A 94 9.82 10.16 -8.83
C LEU A 94 8.76 10.20 -9.93
N ALA A 95 7.66 9.47 -9.76
CA ALA A 95 6.55 9.49 -10.69
C ALA A 95 5.67 10.77 -10.61
N ASN A 96 5.82 11.60 -9.57
CA ASN A 96 5.11 12.87 -9.42
C ASN A 96 6.10 14.04 -9.22
N PRO A 97 6.50 14.73 -10.31
CA PRO A 97 7.52 15.78 -10.27
C PRO A 97 7.11 17.04 -9.48
N ILE A 98 5.84 17.17 -9.08
CA ILE A 98 5.33 18.33 -8.32
C ILE A 98 5.61 18.16 -6.82
N ASN A 99 6.01 16.98 -6.36
CA ASN A 99 6.19 16.72 -4.94
C ASN A 99 7.37 17.52 -4.35
N PRO A 100 7.17 18.34 -3.29
CA PRO A 100 8.25 19.13 -2.67
C PRO A 100 9.40 18.29 -2.11
N VAL A 101 9.19 17.00 -1.83
CA VAL A 101 10.21 16.08 -1.31
C VAL A 101 11.32 15.81 -2.34
N ILE A 102 11.09 16.06 -3.63
CA ILE A 102 12.10 15.89 -4.70
C ILE A 102 13.35 16.72 -4.43
N ASN A 103 13.16 17.97 -3.96
CA ASN A 103 14.26 18.87 -3.65
C ASN A 103 15.15 18.38 -2.50
N VAL A 104 14.63 17.50 -1.64
CA VAL A 104 15.38 16.89 -0.53
C VAL A 104 16.18 15.67 -0.98
N ILE A 105 15.68 14.95 -2.00
CA ILE A 105 16.32 13.74 -2.53
C ILE A 105 17.51 14.11 -3.42
N ASN A 106 17.28 15.06 -4.32
CA ASN A 106 18.28 15.63 -5.21
C ASN A 106 18.50 17.09 -4.82
N PRO A 107 19.19 17.35 -3.70
CA PRO A 107 19.46 18.71 -3.29
C PRO A 107 20.28 19.41 -4.38
N ILE A 108 19.86 20.63 -4.73
CA ILE A 108 20.51 21.47 -5.75
C ILE A 108 21.95 21.79 -5.35
N GLU A 109 22.22 21.86 -4.04
CA GLU A 109 23.54 22.09 -3.48
C GLU A 109 23.95 20.91 -2.58
N PRO A 110 25.18 20.40 -2.71
CA PRO A 110 25.67 19.33 -1.84
C PRO A 110 25.70 19.81 -0.38
N PRO A 111 25.41 18.92 0.59
CA PRO A 111 25.49 19.28 2.00
C PRO A 111 26.92 19.73 2.36
N PRO A 112 27.06 20.70 3.29
CA PRO A 112 28.38 21.20 3.68
C PRO A 112 29.23 20.05 4.23
N ALA A 113 30.48 19.97 3.77
CA ALA A 113 31.43 18.87 4.05
C ALA A 113 31.70 18.61 5.55
N ASN A 114 31.31 19.55 6.42
CA ASN A 114 31.55 19.50 7.86
C ASN A 114 30.40 18.84 8.66
N ALA A 115 29.35 18.33 8.01
CA ALA A 115 28.29 17.55 8.65
C ALA A 115 28.74 16.08 8.84
N SER A 116 29.82 15.87 9.60
CA SER A 116 30.40 14.53 9.83
C SER A 116 29.63 13.68 10.84
N ASP A 117 28.65 14.24 11.55
CA ASP A 117 28.21 13.61 12.79
C ASP A 117 26.79 13.03 12.70
N GLN A 118 26.76 11.70 12.48
CA GLN A 118 25.90 10.72 13.15
C GLN A 118 24.62 10.17 12.49
N SER A 119 24.27 10.51 11.25
CA SER A 119 23.20 9.78 10.56
C SER A 119 23.36 9.73 9.05
N LEU A 120 23.31 8.52 8.48
CA LEU A 120 23.17 8.32 7.03
C LEU A 120 21.98 9.14 6.54
N THR A 121 22.20 10.04 5.59
CA THR A 121 21.12 10.84 5.01
C THR A 121 20.26 9.97 4.09
N LEU A 122 18.97 10.31 3.94
CA LEU A 122 18.05 9.57 3.06
C LEU A 122 18.63 9.33 1.65
N PRO A 123 19.28 10.31 0.99
CA PRO A 123 19.93 10.09 -0.31
C PRO A 123 21.04 9.04 -0.29
N GLN A 124 21.86 8.99 0.77
CA GLN A 124 22.96 8.03 0.91
C GLN A 124 22.47 6.58 1.06
N ILE A 125 21.29 6.39 1.65
CA ILE A 125 20.68 5.05 1.78
C ILE A 125 20.00 4.64 0.46
N LEU A 126 19.54 5.62 -0.32
CA LEU A 126 18.77 5.38 -1.53
C LEU A 126 19.61 5.05 -2.74
N SER A 127 20.78 5.66 -2.91
CA SER A 127 21.63 5.40 -4.07
C SER A 127 21.91 3.91 -4.29
N PRO A 128 22.39 3.12 -3.30
CA PRO A 128 22.63 1.69 -3.52
C PRO A 128 21.33 0.90 -3.78
N LEU A 129 20.19 1.36 -3.25
CA LEU A 129 18.90 0.73 -3.48
C LEU A 129 18.35 1.00 -4.88
N LEU A 130 18.50 2.22 -5.38
CA LEU A 130 18.10 2.58 -6.75
C LEU A 130 18.99 1.91 -7.78
N ASP A 131 20.30 1.81 -7.55
CA ASP A 131 21.21 1.11 -8.48
C ASP A 131 20.83 -0.37 -8.64
N SER A 132 20.35 -0.99 -7.55
CA SER A 132 19.88 -2.38 -7.58
C SER A 132 18.57 -2.59 -8.34
N ILE A 133 17.80 -1.53 -8.59
CA ILE A 133 16.46 -1.61 -9.18
C ILE A 133 16.39 -0.63 -10.34
N ASN A 134 16.44 -1.17 -11.56
CA ASN A 134 16.39 -0.39 -12.79
C ASN A 134 15.05 0.36 -12.93
N LEU A 135 14.94 1.53 -12.28
CA LEU A 135 13.72 2.33 -12.14
C LEU A 135 13.36 3.12 -13.41
N SER A 136 14.10 2.91 -14.50
CA SER A 136 13.96 3.59 -15.79
C SER A 136 12.56 3.47 -16.43
N ASN A 137 11.71 2.56 -15.95
CA ASN A 137 10.37 2.32 -16.48
C ASN A 137 9.23 2.88 -15.59
N THR A 138 9.49 3.76 -14.63
CA THR A 138 8.40 4.36 -13.83
C THR A 138 7.50 5.22 -14.71
N THR A 139 6.30 4.71 -14.99
CA THR A 139 5.22 5.47 -15.63
C THR A 139 4.88 6.68 -14.76
N SER A 140 4.86 7.87 -15.35
CA SER A 140 4.38 9.08 -14.68
C SER A 140 2.97 8.84 -14.15
N ILE A 141 2.74 9.16 -12.88
CA ILE A 141 1.39 9.07 -12.32
C ILE A 141 0.62 10.27 -12.86
N TYR A 142 -0.37 10.02 -13.72
CA TYR A 142 -1.30 11.06 -14.13
C TYR A 142 -2.18 11.45 -12.93
N THR A 143 -1.93 12.63 -12.36
CA THR A 143 -2.86 13.26 -11.44
C THR A 143 -3.78 14.17 -12.26
N PRO A 144 -5.09 13.87 -12.38
CA PRO A 144 -6.00 14.75 -13.09
C PRO A 144 -5.98 16.13 -12.43
N LYS A 145 -5.83 17.19 -13.24
CA LYS A 145 -5.82 18.58 -12.76
C LYS A 145 -7.21 19.01 -12.26
N THR A 146 -8.25 18.38 -12.79
CA THR A 146 -9.64 18.60 -12.41
C THR A 146 -10.01 17.67 -11.27
N ALA A 147 -10.65 18.23 -10.26
CA ALA A 147 -11.21 17.42 -9.20
C ALA A 147 -12.29 16.46 -9.73
N PRO A 148 -12.48 15.28 -9.11
CA PRO A 148 -13.36 14.26 -9.66
C PRO A 148 -14.82 14.70 -9.79
N TRP A 149 -15.28 15.62 -8.96
CA TRP A 149 -16.62 16.21 -9.01
C TRP A 149 -16.81 17.25 -10.14
N MET A 150 -15.73 17.69 -10.78
CA MET A 150 -15.77 18.56 -11.96
C MET A 150 -15.76 17.77 -13.28
N HIS A 151 -15.61 16.44 -13.23
CA HIS A 151 -15.74 15.63 -14.43
C HIS A 151 -17.18 15.65 -14.92
N ASN A 152 -17.34 15.66 -16.25
CA ASN A 152 -18.64 15.49 -16.86
C ASN A 152 -19.27 14.20 -16.34
N LEU A 153 -20.52 14.30 -15.91
CA LEU A 153 -21.27 13.14 -15.44
C LEU A 153 -21.30 12.11 -16.58
N PRO A 154 -20.93 10.85 -16.30
CA PRO A 154 -21.05 9.80 -17.29
C PRO A 154 -22.49 9.73 -17.80
N ILE A 155 -22.66 9.51 -19.10
CA ILE A 155 -23.99 9.25 -19.66
C ILE A 155 -24.42 7.85 -19.20
N ILE A 156 -25.30 7.81 -18.20
CA ILE A 156 -25.82 6.56 -17.64
C ILE A 156 -27.05 6.14 -18.45
N ASN A 157 -26.96 5.03 -19.16
CA ASN A 157 -28.12 4.41 -19.80
C ASN A 157 -28.86 3.52 -18.79
N THR A 158 -30.02 3.97 -18.30
CA THR A 158 -30.91 3.22 -17.38
C THR A 158 -32.01 2.44 -18.11
N GLY A 159 -31.94 2.30 -19.44
CA GLY A 159 -32.98 1.66 -20.24
C GLY A 159 -33.28 0.21 -19.84
N LEU A 160 -32.27 -0.53 -19.37
CA LEU A 160 -32.43 -1.90 -18.90
C LEU A 160 -33.08 -2.02 -17.51
N CYS A 161 -33.13 -0.93 -16.73
CA CYS A 161 -33.78 -0.92 -15.41
C CYS A 161 -35.30 -0.98 -15.50
N ARG A 162 -35.87 -0.81 -16.70
CA ARG A 162 -37.32 -0.87 -16.95
C ARG A 162 -37.86 -2.30 -17.01
N PHE A 163 -36.98 -3.30 -17.09
CA PHE A 163 -37.37 -4.70 -17.15
C PHE A 163 -37.41 -5.31 -15.75
N ASP A 164 -38.49 -6.03 -15.43
CA ASP A 164 -38.56 -6.83 -14.22
C ASP A 164 -37.63 -8.05 -14.36
N LYS A 165 -36.78 -8.28 -13.36
CA LYS A 165 -35.80 -9.39 -13.33
C LYS A 165 -36.46 -10.76 -13.25
N THR A 166 -37.71 -10.82 -12.77
CA THR A 166 -38.43 -12.07 -12.54
C THR A 166 -39.28 -12.47 -13.74
N GLU A 167 -39.92 -11.50 -14.40
CA GLU A 167 -40.85 -11.75 -15.50
C GLU A 167 -40.17 -11.76 -16.87
N THR A 168 -39.05 -11.05 -17.04
CA THR A 168 -38.44 -10.90 -18.36
C THR A 168 -37.44 -12.03 -18.69
N PRO A 169 -37.59 -12.72 -19.82
CA PRO A 169 -36.65 -13.76 -20.22
C PRO A 169 -35.29 -13.16 -20.62
N ASN A 170 -34.22 -13.85 -20.23
CA ASN A 170 -32.82 -13.43 -20.46
C ASN A 170 -32.49 -13.15 -21.93
N SER A 171 -33.20 -13.75 -22.88
CA SER A 171 -33.02 -13.50 -24.32
C SER A 171 -33.36 -12.06 -24.72
N ILE A 172 -34.39 -11.47 -24.12
CA ILE A 172 -34.82 -10.08 -24.38
C ILE A 172 -33.82 -9.10 -23.77
N LEU A 173 -33.33 -9.39 -22.56
CA LEU A 173 -32.29 -8.59 -21.90
C LEU A 173 -30.98 -8.60 -22.70
N ARG A 174 -30.56 -9.75 -23.23
CA ARG A 174 -29.36 -9.84 -24.09
C ARG A 174 -29.52 -9.06 -25.40
N LYS A 175 -30.68 -9.18 -26.05
CA LYS A 175 -30.97 -8.46 -27.31
C LYS A 175 -31.00 -6.94 -27.10
N SER A 176 -31.64 -6.48 -26.04
CA SER A 176 -31.71 -5.05 -25.70
C SER A 176 -30.34 -4.49 -25.30
N PHE A 177 -29.54 -5.24 -24.55
CA PHE A 177 -28.15 -4.89 -24.26
C PHE A 177 -27.29 -4.79 -25.54
N GLN A 178 -27.45 -5.73 -26.47
CA GLN A 178 -26.71 -5.73 -27.73
C GLN A 178 -27.10 -4.55 -28.63
N ASN A 179 -28.37 -4.14 -28.62
CA ASN A 179 -28.80 -2.89 -29.27
C ASN A 179 -28.14 -1.65 -28.66
N ILE A 180 -28.02 -1.60 -27.32
CA ILE A 180 -27.33 -0.50 -26.64
C ILE A 180 -25.85 -0.46 -27.02
N LEU A 181 -25.19 -1.61 -27.09
CA LEU A 181 -23.79 -1.70 -27.52
C LEU A 181 -23.60 -1.18 -28.95
N ASN A 182 -24.50 -1.54 -29.87
CA ASN A 182 -24.44 -1.09 -31.26
C ASN A 182 -24.65 0.43 -31.42
N LEU A 183 -25.39 1.05 -30.50
CA LEU A 183 -25.58 2.51 -30.45
C LEU A 183 -24.36 3.25 -29.88
N MET A 184 -23.44 2.54 -29.22
CA MET A 184 -22.25 3.13 -28.60
C MET A 184 -21.02 2.86 -29.46
N GLU A 185 -20.65 3.85 -30.27
CA GLU A 185 -19.59 3.76 -31.29
C GLU A 185 -18.16 3.51 -30.70
N PHE A 186 -17.96 3.74 -29.40
CA PHE A 186 -16.66 3.61 -28.71
C PHE A 186 -16.69 2.71 -27.46
N TYR A 187 -17.43 1.59 -27.50
CA TYR A 187 -17.41 0.63 -26.40
C TYR A 187 -16.13 -0.22 -26.40
N THR A 188 -15.29 -0.08 -25.37
CA THR A 188 -14.23 -1.05 -25.08
C THR A 188 -14.61 -1.92 -23.89
N PRO A 189 -14.68 -3.26 -24.03
CA PRO A 189 -14.96 -4.12 -22.89
C PRO A 189 -13.77 -4.03 -21.91
N MET A 190 -14.03 -3.58 -20.68
CA MET A 190 -13.01 -3.61 -19.62
C MET A 190 -12.54 -5.05 -19.42
N ARG A 191 -11.21 -5.24 -19.34
CA ARG A 191 -10.60 -6.56 -19.11
C ARG A 191 -11.22 -7.22 -17.88
N PRO A 192 -11.47 -8.54 -17.91
CA PRO A 192 -12.13 -9.26 -16.82
C PRO A 192 -11.17 -9.47 -15.65
N LYS A 193 -10.88 -8.41 -14.89
CA LYS A 193 -10.32 -8.51 -13.54
C LYS A 193 -10.96 -7.46 -12.65
N MET A 194 -11.59 -7.97 -11.60
CA MET A 194 -12.17 -7.29 -10.44
C MET A 194 -13.65 -6.89 -10.57
N LYS A 195 -14.41 -7.44 -9.62
CA LYS A 195 -15.85 -7.31 -9.48
C LYS A 195 -16.22 -5.84 -9.23
N THR A 196 -17.18 -5.37 -10.01
CA THR A 196 -18.10 -4.27 -9.70
C THR A 196 -17.47 -2.91 -9.38
N VAL A 197 -17.25 -2.08 -10.41
CA VAL A 197 -17.71 -0.68 -10.53
C VAL A 197 -17.47 -0.27 -11.99
N VAL A 198 -18.52 0.24 -12.66
CA VAL A 198 -18.43 0.79 -14.02
C VAL A 198 -17.94 2.23 -13.91
N ALA A 199 -16.75 2.52 -14.42
CA ALA A 199 -16.26 3.88 -14.61
C ALA A 199 -15.98 4.09 -16.10
N LEU A 200 -16.65 5.07 -16.69
CA LEU A 200 -16.46 5.50 -18.08
C LEU A 200 -15.18 6.33 -18.18
N LEU A 201 -14.29 5.94 -19.09
CA LEU A 201 -13.19 6.77 -19.58
C LEU A 201 -13.76 7.77 -20.59
N TRP A 202 -13.50 9.06 -20.38
CA TRP A 202 -13.81 10.10 -21.37
C TRP A 202 -12.51 10.57 -22.06
N PRO A 203 -12.47 10.69 -23.40
CA PRO A 203 -11.39 11.36 -24.09
C PRO A 203 -11.68 12.87 -24.21
N HIS A 204 -10.67 13.66 -23.83
CA HIS A 204 -10.48 15.11 -23.99
C HIS A 204 -11.39 16.05 -23.19
#